data_AF-A0A800DH02-F1
#
_entry.id   AF-A0A800DH02-F1
#
_cell.length_a   1.000
_cell.length_b   1.000
_cell.length_c   1.000
_cell.angle_alpha   90.00
_cell.angle_beta   90.00
_cell.angle_gamma   90.00
#
_symmetry.space_group_name_H-M   'P 1'
#
loop_
_entity.id
_entity.type
_entity.pdbx_description
1 polymer ?
#
loop_
_entity_poly.entity_id
_entity_poly.type
_entity_poly.pdbx_seq_one_letter_code
_entity_poly.pdbx_strand_id
1 'polypeptide(L)'
;MSALSDLYREIERCQDCELAKYRTRVVPGEGPEKADLLFIGEAPGWHEDQQGRPFVGPAGKYLDELLASIGLKRTEVYIANVIKNVEMS
;
A
#
# COMPACT_ATOMS: atom_id res chain seq x y z
N MET A 1 3.87 -17.03 11.93
CA MET A 1 3.87 -15.65 11.40
C MET A 1 4.71 -15.67 10.14
N SER A 2 4.28 -14.98 9.10
CA SER A 2 5.03 -14.89 7.85
C SER A 2 5.99 -13.70 7.86
N ALA A 3 6.99 -13.72 6.98
CA ALA A 3 7.95 -12.62 6.84
C ALA A 3 7.25 -11.28 6.57
N LEU A 4 6.18 -11.25 5.77
CA LEU A 4 5.40 -10.04 5.54
C LEU A 4 4.66 -9.57 6.78
N SER A 5 4.07 -10.49 7.56
CA SER A 5 3.39 -10.13 8.79
C SER A 5 4.33 -9.54 9.85
N ASP A 6 5.60 -9.95 9.87
CA ASP A 6 6.60 -9.40 10.77
C ASP A 6 7.09 -8.03 10.25
N LEU A 7 7.33 -7.91 8.94
CA LEU A 7 7.66 -6.63 8.29
C LEU A 7 6.58 -5.56 8.50
N TYR A 8 5.29 -5.92 8.44
CA TYR A 8 4.21 -4.97 8.68
C TYR A 8 4.23 -4.41 10.10
N ARG A 9 4.56 -5.23 11.10
CA ARG A 9 4.71 -4.76 12.50
C ARG A 9 5.90 -3.84 12.69
N GLU A 10 6.98 -4.07 11.94
CA GLU A 10 8.12 -3.15 11.92
C GLU A 10 7.72 -1.80 11.31
N ILE A 11 7.03 -1.83 10.16
CA ILE A 11 6.56 -0.61 9.48
C ILE A 11 5.59 0.19 10.37
N GLU A 12 4.65 -0.46 11.06
CA GLU A 12 3.72 0.19 12.01
C GLU A 12 4.43 1.05 13.07
N ARG A 13 5.61 0.60 13.49
CA ARG A 13 6.41 1.24 14.55
C ARG A 13 7.50 2.16 14.01
N CYS A 14 7.71 2.23 12.69
CA CYS A 14 8.77 3.01 12.09
C CYS A 14 8.61 4.50 12.41
N GLN A 15 9.69 5.12 12.90
CA GLN A 15 9.83 6.54 13.23
C GLN A 15 11.06 7.15 12.55
N ASP A 16 11.59 6.49 11.51
CA ASP A 16 12.88 6.81 10.91
C ASP A 16 12.85 8.04 10.00
N CYS A 17 11.68 8.67 9.82
CA CYS A 17 11.52 9.90 9.07
C CYS A 17 10.39 10.78 9.61
N GLU A 18 10.42 12.06 9.26
CA GLU A 18 9.46 13.08 9.70
C GLU A 18 8.01 12.78 9.30
N LEU A 19 7.80 12.03 8.21
CA LEU A 19 6.46 11.66 7.74
C LEU A 19 5.67 10.81 8.76
N ALA A 20 6.37 10.13 9.67
CA ALA A 20 5.74 9.36 10.74
C ALA A 20 4.84 10.21 11.65
N LYS A 21 5.09 11.52 11.72
CA LYS A 21 4.34 12.48 12.56
C LYS A 21 2.97 12.84 12.00
N TYR A 22 2.75 12.65 10.69
CA TYR A 22 1.56 13.14 10.00
C TYR A 22 0.56 12.05 9.63
N ARG A 23 0.97 10.77 9.65
CA ARG A 23 0.11 9.64 9.29
C ARG A 23 -0.99 9.40 10.32
N THR A 24 -2.17 9.01 9.85
CA THR A 24 -3.20 8.38 10.68
C THR A 24 -2.93 6.89 10.79
N ARG A 25 -2.59 6.24 9.67
CA ARG A 25 -2.24 4.83 9.60
C ARG A 25 -1.06 4.65 8.65
N VAL A 26 -0.19 3.69 8.95
CA VAL A 26 0.79 3.24 7.97
C VAL A 26 0.08 2.47 6.85
N VAL A 27 0.70 2.44 5.68
CA VAL A 27 0.23 1.66 4.52
C VAL A 27 1.36 0.76 4.05
N PRO A 28 1.56 -0.42 4.68
CA PRO A 28 2.68 -1.31 4.38
C PRO A 28 2.64 -1.91 2.97
N GLY A 29 1.44 -2.20 2.47
CA GLY A 29 1.17 -2.96 1.26
C GLY A 29 0.04 -3.96 1.49
N GLU A 30 -0.47 -4.55 0.42
CA GLU A 30 -1.58 -5.50 0.44
C GLU A 30 -1.47 -6.48 -0.73
N GLY A 31 -1.70 -7.77 -0.49
CA GLY A 31 -1.72 -8.80 -1.52
C GLY A 31 -1.16 -10.14 -1.03
N PRO A 32 -1.11 -11.16 -1.92
CA PRO A 32 -0.55 -12.46 -1.57
C PRO A 32 0.98 -12.40 -1.49
N GLU A 33 1.57 -13.12 -0.54
CA GLU A 33 3.04 -13.14 -0.32
C GLU A 33 3.83 -13.70 -1.51
N LYS A 34 3.15 -14.50 -2.33
CA LYS A 34 3.70 -15.15 -3.52
C LYS A 34 3.05 -14.61 -4.80
N ALA A 35 2.73 -13.32 -4.83
CA ALA A 35 2.24 -12.67 -6.04
C ALA A 35 3.31 -12.70 -7.13
N ASP A 36 2.93 -13.02 -8.37
CA ASP A 36 3.83 -12.94 -9.53
C ASP A 36 4.05 -11.49 -10.00
N LEU A 37 3.14 -10.57 -9.61
CA LEU A 37 3.16 -9.16 -9.97
C LEU A 37 3.12 -8.27 -8.74
N LEU A 38 4.02 -7.30 -8.72
CA LEU A 38 4.15 -6.27 -7.69
C LEU A 38 3.97 -4.88 -8.31
N PHE A 39 2.98 -4.14 -7.83
CA PHE A 39 2.76 -2.73 -8.18
C PHE A 39 3.30 -1.84 -7.07
N ILE A 40 4.15 -0.88 -7.43
CA ILE A 40 4.74 0.10 -6.52
C ILE A 40 4.37 1.51 -6.97
N GLY A 41 3.59 2.21 -6.16
CA GLY A 41 3.38 3.65 -6.28
C GLY A 41 4.40 4.47 -5.49
N GLU A 42 4.23 5.79 -5.48
CA GLU A 42 5.11 6.72 -4.78
C GLU A 42 4.86 6.73 -3.27
N ALA A 43 3.70 7.26 -2.86
CA ALA A 43 3.29 7.40 -1.47
C ALA A 43 1.77 7.24 -1.30
N PRO A 44 1.28 6.90 -0.10
CA PRO A 44 -0.13 6.94 0.26
C PRO A 44 -0.69 8.36 0.17
N GLY A 45 -1.89 8.49 -0.41
CA GLY A 45 -2.70 9.70 -0.32
C GLY A 45 -3.61 9.71 0.91
N TRP A 46 -4.50 10.70 0.97
CA TRP A 46 -5.42 10.88 2.10
C TRP A 46 -6.33 9.67 2.33
N HIS A 47 -6.93 9.10 1.27
CA HIS A 47 -7.85 7.96 1.41
C HIS A 47 -7.12 6.69 1.91
N GLU A 48 -5.89 6.48 1.44
CA GLU A 48 -5.03 5.39 1.84
C GLU A 48 -4.62 5.52 3.30
N ASP A 49 -4.22 6.72 3.74
CA ASP A 49 -3.85 7.02 5.14
C ASP A 49 -5.00 6.75 6.11
N GLN A 50 -6.22 7.15 5.75
CA GLN A 50 -7.39 6.91 6.61
C GLN A 50 -7.74 5.43 6.73
N GLN A 51 -7.49 4.64 5.69
CA GLN A 51 -7.88 3.23 5.64
C GLN A 51 -6.74 2.27 6.02
N GLY A 52 -5.49 2.67 5.91
CA GLY A 52 -4.32 1.80 6.07
C GLY A 52 -4.11 0.86 4.88
N ARG A 53 -4.66 1.19 3.69
CA ARG A 53 -4.67 0.33 2.51
C ARG A 53 -4.14 1.09 1.29
N PRO A 54 -3.29 0.47 0.46
CA PRO A 54 -2.69 1.14 -0.70
C PRO A 54 -3.74 1.30 -1.82
N PHE A 55 -3.65 2.36 -2.63
CA PHE A 55 -4.47 2.52 -3.85
C PHE A 55 -5.97 2.26 -3.63
N VAL A 56 -6.61 3.04 -2.74
CA VAL A 56 -8.07 2.99 -2.46
C VAL A 56 -8.79 4.28 -2.88
N GLY A 57 -8.06 5.32 -3.27
CA GLY A 57 -8.59 6.54 -3.89
C GLY A 57 -8.92 6.37 -5.39
N PRO A 58 -9.12 7.49 -6.12
CA PRO A 58 -9.46 7.47 -7.54
C PRO A 58 -8.44 6.73 -8.42
N ALA A 59 -7.14 6.93 -8.17
CA ALA A 59 -6.08 6.22 -8.90
C ALA A 59 -6.13 4.70 -8.66
N GLY A 60 -6.52 4.28 -7.46
CA GLY A 60 -6.71 2.87 -7.12
C GLY A 60 -7.87 2.22 -7.85
N LYS A 61 -8.99 2.94 -7.98
CA LYS A 61 -10.12 2.48 -8.80
C LYS A 61 -9.73 2.29 -10.26
N TYR A 62 -8.93 3.21 -10.80
CA TYR A 62 -8.42 3.09 -12.16
C TYR A 62 -7.45 1.90 -12.31
N LEU A 63 -6.59 1.65 -11.32
CA LEU A 63 -5.76 0.44 -11.29
C LEU A 63 -6.62 -0.84 -11.30
N ASP A 64 -7.70 -0.88 -10.51
CA ASP A 64 -8.61 -2.02 -10.49
C ASP A 64 -9.27 -2.26 -11.86
N GLU A 65 -9.64 -1.20 -12.59
CA GLU A 65 -10.15 -1.28 -13.98
C GLU A 65 -9.09 -1.83 -14.95
N LEU A 66 -7.84 -1.37 -14.84
CA LEU A 66 -6.74 -1.84 -15.67
C LEU A 66 -6.41 -3.31 -15.41
N LEU A 67 -6.39 -3.75 -14.14
CA LEU A 67 -6.22 -5.16 -13.78
C LEU A 67 -7.33 -6.02 -14.38
N ALA A 68 -8.58 -5.58 -14.25
CA ALA A 68 -9.73 -6.28 -14.82
C ALA A 68 -9.64 -6.39 -16.35
N SER A 69 -9.13 -5.35 -17.03
CA SER A 69 -8.96 -5.34 -18.49
C SER A 69 -8.01 -6.43 -19.02
N ILE A 70 -7.08 -6.88 -18.18
CA ILE A 70 -6.13 -7.97 -18.48
C ILE A 70 -6.49 -9.29 -17.77
N GLY A 71 -7.69 -9.38 -17.19
CA GLY A 71 -8.19 -10.60 -16.55
C GLY A 71 -7.60 -10.91 -15.17
N LEU A 72 -6.96 -9.94 -14.52
CA LEU A 72 -6.41 -10.08 -13.18
C LEU A 72 -7.33 -9.45 -12.13
N LYS A 73 -7.37 -10.05 -10.94
CA LYS A 73 -8.00 -9.48 -9.75
C LYS A 73 -6.93 -8.83 -8.87
N ARG A 74 -7.33 -7.80 -8.15
CA ARG A 74 -6.50 -7.15 -7.13
C ARG A 74 -5.94 -8.14 -6.09
N THR A 75 -6.68 -9.20 -5.76
CA THR A 75 -6.25 -10.24 -4.81
C THR A 75 -5.17 -11.17 -5.35
N GLU A 76 -4.85 -11.10 -6.65
CA GLU A 76 -3.83 -11.93 -7.32
C GLU A 76 -2.49 -11.19 -7.47
N VAL A 77 -2.46 -9.90 -7.15
CA VAL A 77 -1.28 -9.04 -7.26
C VAL A 77 -0.93 -8.46 -5.90
N TYR A 78 0.32 -8.07 -5.72
CA TYR A 78 0.74 -7.34 -4.53
C TYR A 78 0.88 -5.85 -4.87
N ILE A 79 0.37 -4.98 -3.99
CA ILE A 79 0.35 -3.54 -4.20
C ILE A 79 0.97 -2.86 -2.98
N ALA A 80 1.90 -1.94 -3.20
CA ALA A 80 2.49 -1.10 -2.15
C ALA A 80 2.95 0.24 -2.72
N ASN A 81 3.58 1.05 -1.87
CA ASN A 81 4.24 2.29 -2.24
C ASN A 81 5.70 2.26 -1.81
N VAL A 82 6.56 3.07 -2.42
CA VAL A 82 7.95 3.26 -1.97
C VAL A 82 7.96 3.82 -0.55
N ILE A 83 7.17 4.87 -0.32
CA ILE A 83 6.97 5.48 1.00
C ILE A 83 5.75 4.84 1.67
N LYS A 84 5.81 4.56 2.98
CA LYS A 84 4.71 3.88 3.71
C LYS A 84 3.86 4.81 4.57
N ASN A 85 4.25 6.07 4.68
CA ASN A 85 3.55 7.14 5.39
C ASN A 85 2.91 8.08 4.38
N VAL A 86 1.80 8.72 4.74
CA VAL A 86 1.14 9.73 3.90
C VAL A 86 2.13 10.84 3.50
N GLU A 87 2.07 11.25 2.25
CA GLU A 87 2.77 12.43 1.76
C GLU A 87 1.84 13.64 1.80
N MET A 88 2.35 14.76 2.32
CA MET A 88 1.60 16.02 2.34
C MET A 88 1.79 16.73 1.01
N SER A 89 0.92 16.43 0.04
CA SER A 89 0.78 17.20 -1.21
C SER A 89 -0.18 18.37 -1.04
#